data_AF-A0A920AIK9-F1
#
_entry.id   AF-A0A920AIK9-F1
#
_cell.length_a   1.000
_cell.length_b   1.000
_cell.length_c   1.000
_cell.angle_alpha   90.00
_cell.angle_beta   90.00
_cell.angle_gamma   90.00
#
_symmetry.space_group_name_H-M   'P 1'
#
loop_
_entity.id
_entity.type
_entity.pdbx_description
1 polymer ?
#
loop_
_entity_poly.entity_id
_entity_poly.type
_entity_poly.pdbx_seq_one_letter_code
_entity_poly.pdbx_strand_id
1 'polypeptide(L)'
;MLSTKEVAIGSSMARIFVIGIIPNFLIQALALDPTVVGYNETWGPVISTLNVITGFALLFVFALTTKLFGDDNNPYVRITGTIAFVTQCIFVQDAFAGPLASNSDNAFLTTNQVLQTTGTNGPVWALFLGIFTITVLRSSKVDLLPSWGVIAGYGAAILVMTNGLGSAFGLIPDAANLIILILGGVILYPATVWALGVSFRASLNTAE
;
A
#
# COMPACT_ATOMS: atom_id res chain seq x y z
N MET A 1 1.98 21.21 11.19
CA MET A 1 2.32 21.41 9.76
C MET A 1 3.60 20.65 9.42
N LEU A 2 3.85 20.39 8.13
CA LEU A 2 5.08 19.74 7.66
C LEU A 2 6.16 20.79 7.38
N SER A 3 7.42 20.45 7.64
CA SER A 3 8.57 21.27 7.22
C SER A 3 8.84 21.11 5.72
N THR A 4 9.55 22.06 5.10
CA THR A 4 9.95 21.99 3.69
C THR A 4 10.68 20.70 3.34
N LYS A 5 11.54 20.21 4.24
CA LYS A 5 12.27 18.95 4.04
C LYS A 5 11.34 17.73 4.08
N GLU A 6 10.37 17.72 5.00
CA GLU A 6 9.37 16.66 5.08
C GLU A 6 8.49 16.63 3.83
N VAL A 7 8.08 17.80 3.33
CA VAL A 7 7.29 17.91 2.09
C VAL A 7 8.07 17.38 0.88
N ALA A 8 9.35 17.73 0.76
CA ALA A 8 10.21 17.25 -0.31
C ALA A 8 10.36 15.72 -0.26
N ILE A 9 10.62 15.15 0.93
CA ILE A 9 10.75 13.69 1.12
C ILE A 9 9.43 13.00 0.83
N GLY A 10 8.32 13.43 1.44
CA GLY A 10 7.01 12.81 1.27
C GLY A 10 6.51 12.85 -0.16
N SER A 11 6.67 13.99 -0.84
CA SER A 11 6.31 14.12 -2.25
C SER A 11 7.13 13.20 -3.15
N SER A 12 8.43 13.08 -2.88
CA SER A 12 9.32 12.21 -3.66
C SER A 12 9.01 10.73 -3.43
N MET A 13 8.76 10.33 -2.18
CA MET A 13 8.40 8.96 -1.84
C MET A 13 7.04 8.56 -2.40
N ALA A 14 6.05 9.46 -2.38
CA ALA A 14 4.77 9.22 -3.05
C ALA A 14 4.96 8.95 -4.56
N ARG A 15 5.87 9.66 -5.24
CA ARG A 15 6.20 9.42 -6.66
C ARG A 15 6.91 8.10 -6.87
N ILE A 16 7.92 7.79 -6.05
CA ILE A 16 8.65 6.52 -6.11
C ILE A 16 7.68 5.35 -5.94
N PHE A 17 6.76 5.45 -4.97
CA PHE A 17 5.72 4.46 -4.77
C PHE A 17 4.89 4.27 -6.04
N VAL A 18 4.31 5.34 -6.59
CA VAL A 18 3.42 5.27 -7.76
C VAL A 18 4.14 4.68 -8.98
N ILE A 19 5.38 5.10 -9.23
CA ILE A 19 6.17 4.59 -10.36
C ILE A 19 6.54 3.12 -10.16
N GLY A 20 6.86 2.70 -8.93
CA GLY A 20 7.26 1.32 -8.64
C GLY A 20 6.09 0.34 -8.52
N ILE A 21 4.92 0.80 -8.08
CA ILE A 21 3.78 -0.09 -7.80
C ILE A 21 3.02 -0.49 -9.08
N ILE A 22 3.00 0.39 -10.10
CA ILE A 22 2.37 0.10 -11.39
C ILE A 22 2.99 -1.13 -12.06
N PRO A 23 4.32 -1.21 -12.31
CA PRO A 23 4.91 -2.41 -12.90
C PRO A 23 4.74 -3.64 -12.02
N ASN A 24 4.72 -3.48 -10.69
CA ASN A 24 4.45 -4.57 -9.77
C ASN A 24 3.06 -5.20 -10.02
N PHE A 25 2.00 -4.38 -10.09
CA PHE A 25 0.67 -4.89 -10.41
C PHE A 25 0.56 -5.41 -11.84
N LEU A 26 1.23 -4.79 -12.82
CA LEU A 26 1.22 -5.27 -14.20
C LEU A 26 1.86 -6.66 -14.33
N ILE A 27 2.96 -6.92 -13.63
CA ILE A 27 3.57 -8.26 -13.59
C ILE A 27 2.57 -9.25 -12.99
N GLN A 28 1.98 -8.93 -11.84
CA GLN A 28 1.02 -9.82 -11.18
C GLN A 28 -0.23 -10.09 -12.02
N ALA A 29 -0.73 -9.10 -12.75
CA ALA A 29 -1.96 -9.23 -13.53
C ALA A 29 -1.76 -9.81 -14.94
N LEU A 30 -0.61 -9.61 -15.57
CA LEU A 30 -0.40 -9.91 -17.00
C LEU A 30 0.76 -10.88 -17.28
N ALA A 31 1.77 -10.95 -16.40
CA ALA A 31 2.96 -11.76 -16.65
C ALA A 31 2.97 -13.08 -15.86
N LEU A 32 2.24 -13.17 -14.76
CA LEU A 32 2.03 -14.41 -14.03
C LEU A 32 0.85 -15.18 -14.63
N ASP A 33 1.06 -16.46 -14.92
CA ASP A 33 -0.02 -17.37 -15.33
C ASP A 33 -0.90 -17.71 -14.12
N PRO A 34 -2.20 -17.35 -14.12
CA PRO A 34 -3.09 -17.61 -13.00
C PRO A 34 -3.33 -19.10 -12.74
N THR A 35 -3.00 -19.98 -13.69
CA THR A 35 -3.11 -21.44 -13.54
C THR A 35 -1.88 -22.06 -12.87
N VAL A 36 -0.77 -21.33 -12.77
CA VAL A 36 0.46 -21.79 -12.13
C VAL A 36 0.50 -21.29 -10.69
N VAL A 37 0.38 -22.24 -9.75
CA VAL A 37 0.37 -21.93 -8.32
C VAL A 37 1.79 -22.06 -7.75
N GLY A 38 2.25 -21.00 -7.09
CA GLY A 38 3.50 -21.00 -6.33
C GLY A 38 4.46 -19.88 -6.72
N TYR A 39 5.66 -19.91 -6.14
CA TYR A 39 6.72 -18.95 -6.41
C TYR A 39 7.20 -19.07 -7.86
N ASN A 40 7.30 -17.93 -8.53
CA ASN A 40 7.85 -17.84 -9.88
C ASN A 40 9.31 -17.39 -9.80
N GLU A 41 10.25 -18.24 -10.17
CA GLU A 41 11.69 -17.94 -10.08
C GLU A 41 12.13 -16.77 -10.99
N THR A 42 11.38 -16.49 -12.07
CA THR A 42 11.69 -15.38 -12.99
C THR A 42 11.22 -14.04 -12.43
N TRP A 43 9.94 -13.97 -12.02
CA TRP A 43 9.30 -12.72 -11.61
C TRP A 43 9.35 -12.47 -10.10
N GLY A 44 9.53 -13.51 -9.30
CA GLY A 44 9.59 -13.45 -7.84
C GLY A 44 10.63 -12.46 -7.31
N PRO A 45 11.90 -12.52 -7.75
CA PRO A 45 12.92 -11.56 -7.33
C PRO A 45 12.60 -10.11 -7.72
N VAL A 46 12.02 -9.91 -8.91
CA VAL A 46 11.62 -8.59 -9.41
C VAL A 46 10.48 -8.01 -8.57
N ILE A 47 9.43 -8.80 -8.32
CA ILE A 47 8.29 -8.42 -7.48
C ILE A 47 8.76 -8.10 -6.06
N SER A 48 9.61 -8.94 -5.47
CA SER A 48 10.20 -8.71 -4.15
C SER A 48 10.96 -7.39 -4.08
N THR A 49 11.80 -7.08 -5.07
CA THR A 49 12.55 -5.82 -5.13
C THR A 49 11.62 -4.62 -5.21
N LEU A 50 10.60 -4.70 -6.08
CA LEU A 50 9.59 -3.65 -6.20
C LEU A 50 8.78 -3.49 -4.91
N ASN A 51 8.46 -4.57 -4.21
CA ASN A 51 7.74 -4.53 -2.92
C ASN A 51 8.58 -3.88 -1.82
N VAL A 52 9.90 -4.10 -1.80
CA VAL A 52 10.81 -3.41 -0.87
C VAL A 52 10.84 -1.91 -1.15
N ILE A 53 11.06 -1.52 -2.41
CA ILE A 53 11.15 -0.11 -2.81
C ILE A 53 9.84 0.62 -2.54
N THR A 54 8.73 0.07 -3.02
CA THR A 54 7.41 0.68 -2.86
C THR A 54 6.98 0.66 -1.40
N GLY A 55 7.14 -0.46 -0.70
CA GLY A 55 6.78 -0.56 0.71
C GLY A 55 7.57 0.41 1.59
N PHE A 56 8.87 0.59 1.33
CA PHE A 56 9.69 1.57 2.04
C PHE A 56 9.26 3.01 1.73
N ALA A 57 8.99 3.34 0.48
CA ALA A 57 8.47 4.65 0.10
C ALA A 57 7.13 4.96 0.80
N LEU A 58 6.26 3.96 0.89
CA LEU A 58 4.95 4.07 1.51
C LEU A 58 5.03 4.31 3.03
N LEU A 59 6.06 3.80 3.72
CA LEU A 59 6.31 4.13 5.15
C LEU A 59 6.45 5.65 5.37
N PHE A 60 7.19 6.33 4.50
CA PHE A 60 7.31 7.80 4.57
C PHE A 60 5.98 8.48 4.31
N VAL A 61 5.22 8.00 3.33
CA VAL A 61 3.89 8.53 3.02
C VAL A 61 2.97 8.37 4.23
N PHE A 62 2.95 7.23 4.91
CA PHE A 62 2.13 7.01 6.10
C PHE A 62 2.56 7.88 7.27
N ALA A 63 3.86 7.95 7.57
CA ALA A 63 4.37 8.78 8.65
C ALA A 63 4.01 10.27 8.45
N LEU A 64 4.21 10.79 7.25
CA LEU A 64 3.95 12.20 6.94
C LEU A 64 2.46 12.52 6.80
N THR A 65 1.66 11.59 6.27
CA THR A 65 0.19 11.71 6.27
C THR A 65 -0.34 11.74 7.70
N THR A 66 0.14 10.84 8.56
CA THR A 66 -0.24 10.79 9.97
C THR A 66 0.12 12.11 10.67
N LYS A 67 1.32 12.64 10.44
CA LYS A 67 1.73 13.94 11.00
C LYS A 67 0.90 15.10 10.48
N LEU A 68 0.56 15.12 9.19
CA LEU A 68 -0.16 16.23 8.57
C LEU A 68 -1.64 16.26 8.99
N PHE A 69 -2.31 15.11 8.89
CA PHE A 69 -3.76 14.96 9.07
C PHE A 69 -4.16 14.57 10.50
N GLY A 70 -3.24 14.04 11.31
CA GLY A 70 -3.45 13.60 12.69
C GLY A 70 -2.86 14.54 13.74
N ASP A 71 -3.28 15.81 13.72
CA ASP A 71 -2.92 16.76 14.76
C ASP A 71 -3.52 16.39 16.13
N ASP A 72 -3.27 17.22 17.15
CA ASP A 72 -3.70 16.95 18.53
C ASP A 72 -5.22 16.73 18.64
N ASN A 73 -6.00 17.30 17.72
CA ASN A 73 -7.45 17.21 17.69
C ASN A 73 -7.99 16.06 16.82
N ASN A 74 -7.13 15.31 16.12
CA ASN A 74 -7.53 14.16 15.32
C ASN A 74 -6.81 12.86 15.76
N PRO A 75 -7.18 12.31 16.94
CA PRO A 75 -6.59 11.09 17.46
C PRO A 75 -6.86 9.87 16.56
N TYR A 76 -7.96 9.86 15.81
CA TYR A 76 -8.29 8.75 14.91
C TYR A 76 -7.25 8.57 13.82
N VAL A 77 -6.85 9.65 13.13
CA VAL A 77 -5.79 9.58 12.10
C VAL A 77 -4.45 9.19 12.72
N ARG A 78 -4.12 9.71 13.92
CA ARG A 78 -2.87 9.37 14.60
C ARG A 78 -2.76 7.88 14.96
N ILE A 79 -3.82 7.31 15.53
CA ILE A 79 -3.86 5.90 15.92
C ILE A 79 -3.83 5.02 14.68
N THR A 80 -4.74 5.27 13.73
CA THR A 80 -4.85 4.43 12.53
C THR A 80 -3.61 4.54 11.63
N GLY A 81 -2.98 5.71 11.55
CA GLY A 81 -1.72 5.90 10.83
C GLY A 81 -0.54 5.19 11.48
N THR A 82 -0.49 5.13 12.82
CA THR A 82 0.52 4.34 13.53
C THR A 82 0.35 2.85 13.26
N ILE A 83 -0.90 2.35 13.30
CA ILE A 83 -1.21 0.96 12.96
C ILE A 83 -0.80 0.66 11.51
N ALA A 84 -1.22 1.49 10.55
CA ALA A 84 -0.86 1.33 9.14
C ALA A 84 0.66 1.33 8.92
N PHE A 85 1.40 2.20 9.62
CA PHE A 85 2.86 2.22 9.58
C PHE A 85 3.48 0.91 10.06
N VAL A 86 3.04 0.38 11.22
CA VAL A 86 3.53 -0.89 11.76
C VAL A 86 3.21 -2.05 10.81
N THR A 87 1.98 -2.11 10.30
CA THR A 87 1.59 -3.17 9.36
C THR A 87 2.38 -3.07 8.05
N GLN A 88 2.72 -1.86 7.59
CA GLN A 88 3.58 -1.68 6.44
C GLN A 88 5.02 -2.16 6.69
N CYS A 89 5.57 -1.98 7.90
CA CYS A 89 6.89 -2.53 8.24
C CYS A 89 6.92 -4.06 8.09
N ILE A 90 5.86 -4.73 8.54
CA ILE A 90 5.72 -6.19 8.38
C ILE A 90 5.67 -6.55 6.88
N PHE A 91 4.88 -5.82 6.08
CA PHE A 91 4.78 -6.06 4.65
C PHE A 91 6.12 -5.88 3.91
N VAL A 92 6.93 -4.89 4.30
CA VAL A 92 8.29 -4.71 3.77
C VAL A 92 9.20 -5.88 4.12
N GLN A 93 9.08 -6.42 5.35
CA GLN A 93 9.82 -7.61 5.76
C GLN A 93 9.39 -8.85 4.96
N ASP A 94 8.10 -9.04 4.73
CA ASP A 94 7.55 -10.17 3.97
C ASP A 94 8.06 -10.20 2.52
N ALA A 95 8.41 -9.04 1.95
CA ALA A 95 8.97 -8.95 0.60
C ALA A 95 10.26 -9.76 0.41
N PHE A 96 11.02 -10.01 1.49
CA PHE A 96 12.24 -10.81 1.46
C PHE A 96 11.99 -12.33 1.57
N ALA A 97 10.79 -12.75 1.95
CA ALA A 97 10.51 -14.15 2.31
C ALA A 97 10.74 -15.12 1.14
N GLY A 98 10.25 -14.79 -0.05
CA GLY A 98 10.40 -15.62 -1.26
C GLY A 98 11.87 -15.77 -1.69
N PRO A 99 12.61 -14.68 -1.92
CA PRO A 99 14.03 -14.74 -2.26
C PRO A 99 14.88 -15.45 -1.20
N LEU A 100 14.65 -15.19 0.09
CA LEU A 100 15.42 -15.86 1.15
C LEU A 100 15.17 -17.37 1.19
N ALA A 101 13.92 -17.80 1.01
CA ALA A 101 13.58 -19.22 1.02
C ALA A 101 14.07 -19.96 -0.24
N SER A 102 13.92 -19.35 -1.42
CA SER A 102 14.39 -19.94 -2.70
C SER A 102 15.91 -20.08 -2.79
N ASN A 103 16.66 -19.21 -2.12
CA ASN A 103 18.13 -19.26 -2.10
C ASN A 103 18.70 -20.05 -0.91
N SER A 104 17.87 -20.81 -0.19
CA SER A 104 18.30 -21.59 0.98
C SER A 104 18.40 -23.07 0.64
N ASP A 105 19.63 -23.56 0.46
CA ASP A 105 19.93 -24.96 0.10
C ASP A 105 19.48 -25.98 1.18
N ASN A 106 19.31 -25.52 2.43
CA ASN A 106 18.93 -26.36 3.59
C ASN A 106 17.60 -25.92 4.21
N ALA A 107 16.67 -25.39 3.41
CA ALA A 107 15.41 -24.86 3.92
C ALA A 107 14.54 -25.95 4.58
N PHE A 108 14.08 -25.70 5.82
CA PHE A 108 13.11 -26.57 6.51
C PHE A 108 11.72 -26.52 5.87
N LEU A 109 11.33 -25.37 5.33
CA LEU A 109 10.07 -25.14 4.61
C LEU A 109 10.36 -24.82 3.14
N THR A 110 9.50 -25.28 2.25
CA THR A 110 9.54 -24.86 0.83
C THR A 110 9.22 -23.37 0.69
N THR A 111 9.69 -22.73 -0.38
CA THR A 111 9.37 -21.32 -0.70
C THR A 111 7.86 -21.06 -0.69
N ASN A 112 7.06 -21.99 -1.21
CA ASN A 112 5.61 -21.87 -1.24
C ASN A 112 4.99 -21.90 0.16
N GLN A 113 5.46 -22.77 1.06
CA GLN A 113 4.98 -22.81 2.44
C GLN A 113 5.32 -21.53 3.20
N VAL A 114 6.53 -20.98 2.98
CA VAL A 114 6.93 -19.70 3.56
C VAL A 114 6.02 -18.57 3.06
N LEU A 115 5.80 -18.48 1.75
CA LEU A 115 4.95 -17.44 1.15
C LEU A 115 3.48 -17.55 1.53
N GLN A 116 2.95 -18.77 1.69
CA GLN A 116 1.60 -18.96 2.21
C GLN A 116 1.48 -18.49 3.66
N THR A 117 2.52 -18.70 4.47
CA THR A 117 2.56 -18.25 5.86
C THR A 117 2.60 -16.73 5.95
N THR A 118 3.53 -16.08 5.26
CA THR A 118 3.65 -14.61 5.28
C THR A 118 2.51 -13.91 4.54
N GLY A 119 1.95 -14.54 3.50
CA GLY A 119 0.81 -14.03 2.74
C GLY A 119 -0.45 -13.80 3.58
N THR A 120 -0.57 -14.44 4.75
CA THR A 120 -1.66 -14.17 5.71
C THR A 120 -1.67 -12.74 6.24
N ASN A 121 -0.55 -12.03 6.18
CA ASN A 121 -0.45 -10.62 6.57
C ASN A 121 -1.13 -9.68 5.55
N GLY A 122 -1.27 -10.09 4.29
CA GLY A 122 -1.80 -9.26 3.20
C GLY A 122 -3.23 -8.75 3.46
N PRO A 123 -4.19 -9.62 3.81
CA PRO A 123 -5.54 -9.21 4.20
C PRO A 123 -5.60 -8.19 5.35
N VAL A 124 -4.77 -8.39 6.37
CA VAL A 124 -4.70 -7.52 7.56
C VAL A 124 -4.13 -6.16 7.17
N TRP A 125 -3.08 -6.16 6.33
CA TRP A 125 -2.52 -4.95 5.74
C TRP A 125 -3.56 -4.16 4.95
N ALA A 126 -4.32 -4.82 4.08
CA ALA A 126 -5.34 -4.20 3.26
C ALA A 126 -6.46 -3.56 4.11
N LEU A 127 -6.88 -4.25 5.18
CA LEU A 127 -7.87 -3.73 6.12
C LEU A 127 -7.39 -2.43 6.78
N PHE A 128 -6.20 -2.44 7.40
CA PHE A 128 -5.70 -1.28 8.12
C PHE A 128 -5.35 -0.11 7.21
N LEU A 129 -4.86 -0.39 6.00
CA LEU A 129 -4.65 0.62 4.98
C LEU A 129 -5.95 1.35 4.61
N GLY A 130 -7.03 0.61 4.37
CA GLY A 130 -8.31 1.21 4.03
C GLY A 130 -8.91 2.02 5.18
N ILE A 131 -8.83 1.50 6.42
CA ILE A 131 -9.25 2.24 7.61
C ILE A 131 -8.48 3.55 7.74
N PHE A 132 -7.15 3.52 7.63
CA PHE A 132 -6.31 4.71 7.70
C PHE A 132 -6.65 5.72 6.58
N THR A 133 -6.88 5.23 5.36
CA THR A 133 -7.26 6.10 4.24
C THR A 133 -8.59 6.80 4.52
N ILE A 134 -9.60 6.07 5.02
CA ILE A 134 -10.91 6.66 5.35
C ILE A 134 -10.80 7.67 6.50
N THR A 135 -9.99 7.41 7.53
CA THR A 135 -9.82 8.39 8.63
C THR A 135 -9.17 9.67 8.14
N VAL A 136 -8.20 9.59 7.22
CA VAL A 136 -7.59 10.76 6.57
C VAL A 136 -8.63 11.54 5.77
N LEU A 137 -9.45 10.85 4.98
CA LEU A 137 -10.49 11.49 4.14
C LEU A 137 -11.66 12.10 4.94
N ARG A 138 -11.77 11.76 6.23
CA ARG A 138 -12.74 12.34 7.16
C ARG A 138 -12.11 13.42 8.07
N SER A 139 -10.82 13.69 7.91
CA SER A 139 -10.13 14.74 8.65
C SER A 139 -10.62 16.14 8.24
N SER A 140 -10.55 17.10 9.17
CA SER A 140 -10.82 18.52 8.88
C SER A 140 -9.85 19.13 7.86
N LYS A 141 -8.74 18.45 7.56
CA LYS A 141 -7.75 18.87 6.56
C LYS A 141 -7.94 18.23 5.19
N VAL A 142 -9.08 17.59 4.95
CA VAL A 142 -9.38 16.92 3.67
C VAL A 142 -9.25 17.88 2.47
N ASP A 143 -9.48 19.18 2.67
CA ASP A 143 -9.35 20.20 1.63
C ASP A 143 -7.91 20.40 1.11
N LEU A 144 -6.90 19.84 1.80
CA LEU A 144 -5.53 19.77 1.26
C LEU A 144 -5.40 18.75 0.12
N LEU A 145 -6.35 17.83 -0.01
CA LEU A 145 -6.40 16.86 -1.10
C LEU A 145 -7.16 17.44 -2.29
N PRO A 146 -6.70 17.18 -3.53
CA PRO A 146 -7.51 17.48 -4.70
C PRO A 146 -8.81 16.64 -4.69
N SER A 147 -9.89 17.16 -5.25
CA SER A 147 -11.20 16.50 -5.28
C SER A 147 -11.17 15.10 -5.88
N TRP A 148 -10.44 14.92 -6.98
CA TRP A 148 -10.24 13.60 -7.61
C TRP A 148 -9.49 12.64 -6.67
N GLY A 149 -8.60 13.16 -5.82
CA GLY A 149 -7.85 12.39 -4.83
C GLY A 149 -8.72 11.89 -3.69
N VAL A 150 -9.73 12.67 -3.29
CA VAL A 150 -10.74 12.26 -2.31
C VAL A 150 -11.58 11.10 -2.86
N ILE A 151 -12.07 11.23 -4.10
CA ILE A 151 -12.85 10.17 -4.77
C ILE A 151 -12.01 8.90 -4.93
N ALA A 152 -10.77 9.05 -5.42
CA ALA A 152 -9.83 7.94 -5.57
C ALA A 152 -9.55 7.26 -4.22
N GLY A 153 -9.37 8.03 -3.16
CA GLY A 153 -9.11 7.53 -1.81
C GLY A 153 -10.27 6.70 -1.26
N TYR A 154 -11.52 7.16 -1.38
CA TYR A 154 -12.68 6.38 -0.94
C TYR A 154 -12.81 5.09 -1.75
N GLY A 155 -12.69 5.17 -3.08
CA GLY A 155 -12.76 4.01 -3.95
C GLY A 155 -11.66 2.98 -3.65
N ALA A 156 -10.41 3.44 -3.52
CA ALA A 156 -9.27 2.59 -3.17
C ALA A 156 -9.47 1.93 -1.80
N ALA A 157 -9.83 2.71 -0.77
CA ALA A 157 -10.02 2.18 0.57
C ALA A 157 -11.10 1.09 0.63
N ILE A 158 -12.26 1.34 0.01
CA ILE A 158 -13.34 0.36 -0.04
C ILE A 158 -12.89 -0.90 -0.77
N LEU A 159 -12.34 -0.76 -1.99
CA LEU A 159 -11.95 -1.91 -2.79
C LEU A 159 -10.82 -2.72 -2.16
N VAL A 160 -9.82 -2.07 -1.56
CA VAL A 160 -8.70 -2.75 -0.89
C VAL A 160 -9.19 -3.48 0.36
N MET A 161 -10.07 -2.89 1.17
CA MET A 161 -10.66 -3.61 2.32
C MET A 161 -11.55 -4.77 1.88
N THR A 162 -12.37 -4.55 0.83
CA THR A 162 -13.17 -5.63 0.23
C THR A 162 -12.26 -6.75 -0.23
N ASN A 163 -11.16 -6.44 -0.94
CA ASN A 163 -10.16 -7.41 -1.36
C ASN A 163 -9.58 -8.17 -0.17
N GLY A 164 -9.07 -7.46 0.84
CA GLY A 164 -8.42 -8.07 2.00
C GLY A 164 -9.36 -9.03 2.74
N LEU A 165 -10.52 -8.53 3.17
CA LEU A 165 -11.50 -9.34 3.91
C LEU A 165 -12.10 -10.43 3.02
N GLY A 166 -12.47 -10.08 1.80
CA GLY A 166 -13.11 -11.01 0.88
C GLY A 166 -12.20 -12.14 0.44
N SER A 167 -10.92 -11.87 0.15
CA SER A 167 -9.94 -12.93 -0.15
C SER A 167 -9.65 -13.78 1.09
N ALA A 168 -9.55 -13.19 2.29
CA ALA A 168 -9.30 -13.95 3.53
C ALA A 168 -10.41 -14.95 3.87
N PHE A 169 -11.67 -14.60 3.58
CA PHE A 169 -12.83 -15.44 3.87
C PHE A 169 -13.35 -16.21 2.64
N GLY A 170 -12.66 -16.14 1.50
CA GLY A 170 -13.06 -16.83 0.27
C GLY A 170 -14.39 -16.33 -0.33
N LEU A 171 -14.71 -15.05 -0.15
CA LEU A 171 -15.99 -14.42 -0.51
C LEU A 171 -15.98 -13.75 -1.90
N ILE A 172 -14.83 -13.63 -2.55
CA ILE A 172 -14.69 -12.93 -3.83
C ILE A 172 -14.54 -13.95 -4.97
N PRO A 173 -15.47 -13.97 -5.95
CA PRO A 173 -15.30 -14.73 -7.18
C PRO A 173 -14.12 -14.21 -8.02
N ASP A 174 -13.42 -15.08 -8.74
CA ASP A 174 -12.20 -14.74 -9.51
C ASP A 174 -12.38 -13.56 -10.46
N ALA A 175 -13.50 -13.49 -11.19
CA ALA A 175 -13.79 -12.40 -12.11
C ALA A 175 -13.94 -11.04 -11.39
N ALA A 176 -14.52 -11.03 -10.19
CA ALA A 176 -14.61 -9.84 -9.36
C ALA A 176 -13.24 -9.46 -8.78
N ASN A 177 -12.42 -10.47 -8.42
CA ASN A 177 -11.07 -10.25 -7.91
C ASN A 177 -10.17 -9.51 -8.91
N LEU A 178 -10.24 -9.88 -10.19
CA LEU A 178 -9.49 -9.20 -11.25
C LEU A 178 -9.90 -7.72 -11.39
N ILE A 179 -11.20 -7.44 -11.34
CA ILE A 179 -11.72 -6.06 -11.40
C ILE A 179 -11.24 -5.25 -10.20
N ILE A 180 -11.33 -5.83 -8.99
CA ILE A 180 -10.87 -5.20 -7.75
C ILE A 180 -9.36 -4.93 -7.82
N LEU A 181 -8.56 -5.86 -8.33
CA LEU A 181 -7.10 -5.71 -8.48
C LEU A 181 -6.75 -4.58 -9.46
N ILE A 182 -7.39 -4.52 -10.62
CA ILE A 182 -7.11 -3.49 -11.62
C ILE A 182 -7.61 -2.13 -11.14
N LEU A 183 -8.89 -2.03 -10.77
CA LEU A 183 -9.48 -0.75 -10.38
C LEU A 183 -8.92 -0.26 -9.05
N GLY A 184 -8.90 -1.11 -8.03
CA GLY A 184 -8.40 -0.78 -6.70
C GLY A 184 -6.88 -0.65 -6.68
N GLY A 185 -6.17 -1.65 -7.18
CA GLY A 185 -4.71 -1.74 -7.12
C GLY A 185 -3.98 -0.91 -8.17
N VAL A 186 -4.30 -1.06 -9.46
CA VAL A 186 -3.54 -0.38 -10.54
C VAL A 186 -3.92 1.09 -10.67
N ILE A 187 -5.19 1.45 -10.43
CA ILE A 187 -5.70 2.79 -10.74
C ILE A 187 -5.88 3.63 -9.47
N LEU A 188 -6.82 3.24 -8.60
CA LEU A 188 -7.28 4.10 -7.52
C LEU A 188 -6.25 4.23 -6.40
N TYR A 189 -5.53 3.15 -6.06
CA TYR A 189 -4.55 3.19 -4.99
C TYR A 189 -3.32 4.06 -5.33
N PRO A 190 -2.68 3.95 -6.51
CA PRO A 190 -1.63 4.86 -6.94
C PRO A 190 -2.12 6.30 -7.04
N ALA A 191 -3.34 6.51 -7.55
CA ALA A 191 -3.96 7.83 -7.56
C ALA A 191 -4.11 8.42 -6.15
N THR A 192 -4.51 7.60 -5.17
CA THR A 192 -4.63 8.01 -3.76
C THR A 192 -3.27 8.42 -3.19
N VAL A 193 -2.23 7.61 -3.38
CA VAL A 193 -0.89 7.93 -2.89
C VAL A 193 -0.31 9.16 -3.59
N TRP A 194 -0.59 9.35 -4.87
CA TRP A 194 -0.23 10.57 -5.59
C TRP A 194 -0.92 11.79 -4.99
N ALA A 195 -2.22 11.70 -4.67
CA ALA A 195 -2.98 12.77 -4.05
C ALA A 195 -2.42 13.15 -2.67
N LEU A 196 -1.99 12.17 -1.86
CA LEU A 196 -1.26 12.43 -0.61
C LEU A 196 0.05 13.19 -0.88
N GLY A 197 0.79 12.81 -1.93
CA GLY A 197 1.96 13.57 -2.37
C GLY A 197 1.64 15.03 -2.76
N VAL A 198 0.47 15.29 -3.36
CA VAL A 198 -0.01 16.64 -3.66
C VAL A 198 -0.34 17.41 -2.38
N SER A 199 -1.03 16.79 -1.42
CA SER A 199 -1.43 17.45 -0.17
C SER A 199 -0.24 17.85 0.69
N PHE A 200 0.86 17.09 0.67
CA PHE A 200 2.11 17.50 1.31
C PHE A 200 2.61 18.83 0.77
N ARG A 201 2.57 19.04 -0.55
CA ARG A 201 2.97 20.32 -1.16
C ARG A 201 1.99 21.44 -0.81
N ALA A 202 0.69 21.16 -0.84
CA ALA A 202 -0.34 22.13 -0.47
C ALA A 202 -0.20 22.61 0.99
N SER A 203 0.35 21.77 1.88
CA SER A 203 0.57 22.13 3.29
C SER A 203 1.59 23.25 3.51
N LEU A 204 2.45 23.56 2.53
CA LEU A 204 3.34 24.72 2.61
C LEU A 204 2.61 26.04 2.34
N ASN A 205 1.59 26.01 1.49
CA ASN A 205 0.86 27.20 1.06
C ASN A 205 -0.19 27.66 2.07
N THR A 206 -0.45 26.87 3.11
CA THR A 206 -1.39 27.20 4.21
C THR A 206 -0.67 27.70 5.46
N ALA A 207 0.67 27.76 5.44
CA ALA A 207 1.52 28.23 6.53
C ALA A 207 1.87 29.74 6.44
N GLU A 208 1.41 30.42 5.38
CA GLU A 208 1.46 31.87 5.17
C GLU A 208 0.07 32.47 5.42
#